data_AF-A0A7S1B3N5-F1
#
_entry.id   AF-A0A7S1B3N5-F1
#
_cell.length_a   1.000
_cell.length_b   1.000
_cell.length_c   1.000
_cell.angle_alpha   90.00
_cell.angle_beta   90.00
_cell.angle_gamma   90.00
#
_symmetry.space_group_name_H-M   'P 1'
#
loop_
_entity.id
_entity.type
_entity.pdbx_description
1 polymer ?
#
loop_
_entity_poly.entity_id
_entity_poly.type
_entity_poly.pdbx_seq_one_letter_code
_entity_poly.pdbx_strand_id
1 'polypeptide(L)'
;MGYNNTAVGLASSVSGGKNNIASGWYSSVTGGESSTASGDASSVSGGSSNTASGWYSSVTGGDSNTVSGMISSISGGKHNEASGMFSAVSGGESNIASESASSVSGGVKNQAIGQGSSVSGGSKNTALGERSTVSGGGESSAHAFASAVSGGNLNQAKGMYSSISGGLENQATHPRASISGGANNIAQSVDSSVVGGSFNRAQGSYVSILGGRGNFGVGELSTISGGIGNKAYVKLSSISGGMKNEASGEGASILGGTKNIVDTDYSTDRKGTKKHKKKNSNL
;
A
#
# COMPACT_ATOMS: atom_id res chain seq x y z
N MET A 1 -43.94 -10.77 -14.89
CA MET A 1 -44.73 -9.55 -14.66
C MET A 1 -43.82 -8.54 -13.97
N GLY A 2 -43.70 -7.32 -14.49
CA GLY A 2 -42.94 -6.24 -13.87
C GLY A 2 -43.86 -5.13 -13.37
N TYR A 3 -43.42 -4.34 -12.41
CA TYR A 3 -44.18 -3.24 -11.83
C TYR A 3 -43.39 -1.92 -11.92
N ASN A 4 -43.97 -0.91 -12.58
CA ASN A 4 -43.40 0.44 -12.67
C ASN A 4 -41.97 0.48 -13.28
N ASN A 5 -41.76 -0.25 -14.37
CA ASN A 5 -40.48 -0.23 -15.10
C ASN A 5 -40.53 0.77 -16.25
N THR A 6 -39.41 1.44 -16.52
CA THR A 6 -39.28 2.47 -17.56
C THR A 6 -38.13 2.11 -18.51
N ALA A 7 -38.42 1.98 -19.81
CA ALA A 7 -37.42 1.83 -20.87
C ALA A 7 -37.66 2.93 -21.92
N VAL A 8 -36.74 3.88 -22.05
CA VAL A 8 -36.92 5.08 -22.89
C VAL A 8 -35.77 5.33 -23.87
N GLY A 9 -34.61 4.71 -23.66
CA GLY A 9 -33.49 4.80 -24.61
C GLY A 9 -33.79 4.04 -25.90
N LEU A 10 -33.17 4.47 -27.02
CA LEU A 10 -33.26 3.75 -28.29
C LEU A 10 -32.78 2.30 -28.11
N ALA A 11 -33.60 1.32 -28.51
CA ALA A 11 -33.30 -0.11 -28.34
C ALA A 11 -32.98 -0.51 -26.89
N SER A 12 -33.46 0.24 -25.89
CA SER A 12 -33.35 -0.14 -24.49
C SER A 12 -34.36 -1.21 -24.09
N SER A 13 -34.09 -1.94 -23.01
CA SER A 13 -34.99 -2.99 -22.52
C SER A 13 -35.02 -3.09 -20.99
N VAL A 14 -36.19 -3.44 -20.47
CA VAL A 14 -36.35 -3.91 -19.09
C VAL A 14 -37.18 -5.19 -19.10
N SER A 15 -36.57 -6.33 -18.75
CA SER A 15 -37.24 -7.65 -18.91
C SER A 15 -38.18 -8.00 -17.75
N GLY A 16 -38.02 -7.37 -16.58
CA GLY A 16 -38.88 -7.63 -15.42
C GLY A 16 -38.50 -6.84 -14.17
N GLY A 17 -39.01 -7.28 -13.02
CA GLY A 17 -38.72 -6.65 -11.73
C GLY A 17 -39.59 -5.43 -11.41
N LYS A 18 -39.13 -4.59 -10.49
CA LYS A 18 -39.87 -3.45 -9.95
C LYS A 18 -39.04 -2.17 -10.00
N ASN A 19 -39.62 -1.06 -10.44
CA ASN A 19 -38.99 0.27 -10.43
C ASN A 19 -37.66 0.37 -11.21
N ASN A 20 -37.45 -0.46 -12.23
CA ASN A 20 -36.22 -0.46 -13.00
C ASN A 20 -36.26 0.57 -14.15
N ILE A 21 -35.14 1.21 -14.44
CA ILE A 21 -35.00 2.26 -15.47
C ILE A 21 -33.88 1.90 -16.44
N ALA A 22 -34.18 1.83 -17.74
CA ALA A 22 -33.20 1.75 -18.82
C ALA A 22 -33.38 2.98 -19.74
N SER A 23 -32.45 3.93 -19.72
CA SER A 23 -32.59 5.21 -20.43
C SER A 23 -31.47 5.52 -21.44
N GLY A 24 -30.33 4.82 -21.37
CA GLY A 24 -29.26 4.94 -22.37
C GLY A 24 -29.60 4.17 -23.66
N TRP A 25 -28.97 4.51 -24.78
CA TRP A 25 -29.14 3.78 -26.03
C TRP A 25 -28.58 2.36 -25.88
N TYR A 26 -29.30 1.34 -26.34
CA TYR A 26 -28.96 -0.07 -26.16
C TYR A 26 -28.78 -0.50 -24.69
N SER A 27 -29.26 0.28 -23.73
CA SER A 27 -29.16 -0.05 -22.31
C SER A 27 -30.14 -1.17 -21.93
N SER A 28 -29.79 -1.96 -20.93
CA SER A 28 -30.66 -3.06 -20.49
C SER A 28 -30.67 -3.25 -18.98
N VAL A 29 -31.87 -3.48 -18.43
CA VAL A 29 -32.04 -4.02 -17.07
C VAL A 29 -32.78 -5.35 -17.15
N THR A 30 -32.11 -6.46 -16.84
CA THR A 30 -32.73 -7.78 -16.95
C THR A 30 -33.80 -8.02 -15.88
N GLY A 31 -33.61 -7.48 -14.66
CA GLY A 31 -34.58 -7.62 -13.57
C GLY A 31 -34.08 -6.98 -12.28
N GLY A 32 -34.69 -7.36 -11.15
CA GLY A 32 -34.35 -6.81 -9.83
C GLY A 32 -35.29 -5.70 -9.38
N GLU A 33 -34.85 -4.92 -8.40
CA GLU A 33 -35.59 -3.78 -7.85
C GLU A 33 -34.79 -2.49 -7.95
N SER A 34 -35.44 -1.40 -8.37
CA SER A 34 -34.92 -0.03 -8.34
C SER A 34 -33.56 0.16 -9.02
N SER A 35 -33.25 -0.61 -10.06
CA SER A 35 -31.98 -0.53 -10.77
C SER A 35 -32.04 0.41 -11.99
N THR A 36 -30.95 1.11 -12.27
CA THR A 36 -30.86 2.11 -13.35
C THR A 36 -29.70 1.81 -14.30
N ALA A 37 -29.98 1.62 -15.58
CA ALA A 37 -29.01 1.59 -16.67
C ALA A 37 -29.19 2.86 -17.53
N SER A 38 -28.42 3.91 -17.28
CA SER A 38 -28.57 5.21 -17.94
C SER A 38 -27.46 5.57 -18.92
N GLY A 39 -26.33 4.86 -18.88
CA GLY A 39 -25.27 5.00 -19.86
C GLY A 39 -25.59 4.29 -21.18
N ASP A 40 -25.05 4.78 -22.29
CA ASP A 40 -25.19 4.10 -23.57
C ASP A 40 -24.49 2.74 -23.53
N ALA A 41 -25.17 1.72 -24.03
CA ALA A 41 -24.83 0.30 -23.96
C ALA A 41 -24.52 -0.19 -22.54
N SER A 42 -25.07 0.48 -21.50
CA SER A 42 -24.90 0.03 -20.12
C SER A 42 -25.86 -1.09 -19.75
N SER A 43 -25.48 -1.91 -18.77
CA SER A 43 -26.30 -3.05 -18.36
C SER A 43 -26.36 -3.24 -16.86
N VAL A 44 -27.54 -3.62 -16.36
CA VAL A 44 -27.72 -4.16 -15.02
C VAL A 44 -28.43 -5.51 -15.11
N SER A 45 -27.76 -6.59 -14.73
CA SER A 45 -28.32 -7.94 -14.87
C SER A 45 -29.28 -8.34 -13.74
N GLY A 46 -29.26 -7.65 -12.60
CA GLY A 46 -30.19 -7.88 -11.50
C GLY A 46 -29.80 -7.18 -10.19
N GLY A 47 -30.38 -7.66 -9.08
CA GLY A 47 -30.10 -7.13 -7.74
C GLY A 47 -31.04 -5.99 -7.31
N SER A 48 -30.59 -5.19 -6.35
CA SER A 48 -31.35 -4.06 -5.80
C SER A 48 -30.54 -2.77 -5.91
N SER A 49 -31.18 -1.69 -6.34
CA SER A 49 -30.62 -0.32 -6.28
C SER A 49 -29.26 -0.15 -6.98
N ASN A 50 -29.00 -0.93 -8.04
CA ASN A 50 -27.76 -0.85 -8.79
C ASN A 50 -27.84 0.23 -9.88
N THR A 51 -26.75 0.95 -10.12
CA THR A 51 -26.66 2.01 -11.14
C THR A 51 -25.50 1.76 -12.09
N ALA A 52 -25.76 1.74 -13.40
CA ALA A 52 -24.79 1.69 -14.49
C ALA A 52 -25.00 2.91 -15.42
N SER A 53 -24.25 3.99 -15.19
CA SER A 53 -24.41 5.28 -15.86
C SER A 53 -23.28 5.63 -16.84
N GLY A 54 -22.16 4.91 -16.81
CA GLY A 54 -21.07 5.09 -17.78
C GLY A 54 -21.32 4.42 -19.13
N TRP A 55 -20.64 4.87 -20.19
CA TRP A 55 -20.70 4.23 -21.51
C TRP A 55 -20.11 2.82 -21.44
N TYR A 56 -20.84 1.81 -21.94
CA TYR A 56 -20.48 0.38 -21.80
C TYR A 56 -20.24 -0.08 -20.35
N SER A 57 -20.84 0.61 -19.37
CA SER A 57 -20.75 0.20 -17.97
C SER A 57 -21.61 -1.03 -17.68
N SER A 58 -21.21 -1.84 -16.71
CA SER A 58 -22.00 -3.03 -16.34
C SER A 58 -22.03 -3.29 -14.84
N VAL A 59 -23.21 -3.68 -14.34
CA VAL A 59 -23.38 -4.29 -13.02
C VAL A 59 -24.05 -5.65 -13.18
N THR A 60 -23.37 -6.71 -12.76
CA THR A 60 -23.94 -8.06 -12.86
C THR A 60 -25.02 -8.30 -11.79
N GLY A 61 -24.89 -7.72 -10.60
CA GLY A 61 -25.91 -7.84 -9.56
C GLY A 61 -25.48 -7.22 -8.24
N GLY A 62 -26.08 -7.67 -7.14
CA GLY A 62 -25.79 -7.19 -5.78
C GLY A 62 -26.74 -6.09 -5.31
N ASP A 63 -26.31 -5.33 -4.30
CA ASP A 63 -27.09 -4.29 -3.65
C ASP A 63 -26.35 -2.95 -3.67
N SER A 64 -27.00 -1.91 -4.22
CA SER A 64 -26.52 -0.53 -4.16
C SER A 64 -25.12 -0.31 -4.76
N ASN A 65 -24.78 -1.00 -5.84
CA ASN A 65 -23.52 -0.80 -6.57
C ASN A 65 -23.64 0.32 -7.62
N THR A 66 -22.59 1.09 -7.83
CA THR A 66 -22.57 2.22 -8.78
C THR A 66 -21.40 2.14 -9.75
N VAL A 67 -21.69 2.20 -11.04
CA VAL A 67 -20.70 2.17 -12.12
C VAL A 67 -20.93 3.38 -13.02
N SER A 68 -20.09 4.39 -12.86
CA SER A 68 -20.14 5.64 -13.64
C SER A 68 -18.98 5.78 -14.63
N GLY A 69 -17.94 4.95 -14.49
CA GLY A 69 -16.81 4.91 -15.41
C GLY A 69 -17.18 4.37 -16.79
N MET A 70 -16.45 4.83 -17.81
CA MET A 70 -16.56 4.30 -19.17
C MET A 70 -15.87 2.93 -19.26
N ILE A 71 -16.55 1.93 -19.82
CA ILE A 71 -16.06 0.54 -19.95
C ILE A 71 -15.65 -0.03 -18.58
N SER A 72 -16.33 0.39 -17.51
CA SER A 72 -16.09 -0.12 -16.15
C SER A 72 -17.15 -1.14 -15.75
N SER A 73 -16.84 -1.91 -14.70
CA SER A 73 -17.72 -3.01 -14.29
C SER A 73 -17.71 -3.29 -12.80
N ILE A 74 -18.84 -3.76 -12.30
CA ILE A 74 -18.97 -4.37 -10.98
C ILE A 74 -19.66 -5.73 -11.11
N SER A 75 -18.97 -6.80 -10.70
CA SER A 75 -19.53 -8.16 -10.82
C SER A 75 -20.53 -8.51 -9.71
N GLY A 76 -20.59 -7.74 -8.62
CA GLY A 76 -21.57 -7.94 -7.55
C GLY A 76 -21.18 -7.27 -6.23
N GLY A 77 -21.75 -7.77 -5.12
CA GLY A 77 -21.46 -7.28 -3.78
C GLY A 77 -22.39 -6.15 -3.34
N LYS A 78 -21.96 -5.36 -2.35
CA LYS A 78 -22.76 -4.31 -1.73
C LYS A 78 -22.02 -2.98 -1.67
N HIS A 79 -22.66 -1.88 -2.08
CA HIS A 79 -22.09 -0.53 -2.01
C HIS A 79 -20.73 -0.36 -2.70
N ASN A 80 -20.45 -1.12 -3.76
CA ASN A 80 -19.21 -0.95 -4.52
C ASN A 80 -19.34 0.20 -5.55
N GLU A 81 -18.23 0.88 -5.83
CA GLU A 81 -18.16 1.97 -6.79
C GLU A 81 -17.02 1.77 -7.80
N ALA A 82 -17.33 1.89 -9.10
CA ALA A 82 -16.37 1.86 -10.19
C ALA A 82 -16.56 3.09 -11.10
N SER A 83 -15.87 4.19 -10.77
CA SER A 83 -16.03 5.51 -11.40
C SER A 83 -14.94 5.88 -12.42
N GLY A 84 -13.80 5.18 -12.42
CA GLY A 84 -12.72 5.37 -13.40
C GLY A 84 -12.98 4.70 -14.77
N MET A 85 -12.38 5.23 -15.84
CA MET A 85 -12.40 4.57 -17.15
C MET A 85 -11.68 3.21 -17.08
N PHE A 86 -12.27 2.14 -17.60
CA PHE A 86 -11.77 0.76 -17.47
C PHE A 86 -11.61 0.26 -16.03
N SER A 87 -12.22 0.93 -15.04
CA SER A 87 -12.10 0.48 -13.66
C SER A 87 -12.96 -0.75 -13.39
N ALA A 88 -12.58 -1.54 -12.38
CA ALA A 88 -13.31 -2.76 -12.06
C ALA A 88 -13.35 -3.04 -10.57
N VAL A 89 -14.52 -3.47 -10.08
CA VAL A 89 -14.65 -4.09 -8.76
C VAL A 89 -15.30 -5.47 -8.89
N SER A 90 -14.57 -6.52 -8.56
CA SER A 90 -15.10 -7.90 -8.72
C SER A 90 -16.15 -8.27 -7.67
N GLY A 91 -16.25 -7.54 -6.56
CA GLY A 91 -17.27 -7.77 -5.54
C GLY A 91 -16.88 -7.21 -4.16
N GLY A 92 -17.46 -7.78 -3.11
CA GLY A 92 -17.21 -7.37 -1.72
C GLY A 92 -18.15 -6.26 -1.24
N GLU A 93 -17.73 -5.52 -0.21
CA GLU A 93 -18.52 -4.47 0.41
C GLU A 93 -17.78 -3.13 0.46
N SER A 94 -18.41 -2.05 -0.03
CA SER A 94 -17.88 -0.68 0.05
C SER A 94 -16.51 -0.48 -0.61
N ASN A 95 -16.22 -1.22 -1.68
CA ASN A 95 -14.96 -1.07 -2.42
C ASN A 95 -15.07 0.01 -3.50
N ILE A 96 -13.99 0.76 -3.73
CA ILE A 96 -13.94 1.89 -4.65
C ILE A 96 -12.79 1.72 -5.64
N ALA A 97 -13.09 1.79 -6.94
CA ALA A 97 -12.13 1.89 -8.04
C ALA A 97 -12.42 3.16 -8.87
N SER A 98 -11.80 4.28 -8.50
CA SER A 98 -12.20 5.62 -8.99
C SER A 98 -11.34 6.21 -10.11
N GLU A 99 -10.20 5.59 -10.42
CA GLU A 99 -9.26 6.11 -11.41
C GLU A 99 -9.15 5.22 -12.64
N SER A 100 -8.59 5.77 -13.72
CA SER A 100 -8.46 5.05 -14.98
C SER A 100 -7.64 3.76 -14.79
N ALA A 101 -8.17 2.63 -15.27
CA ALA A 101 -7.62 1.29 -15.13
C ALA A 101 -7.38 0.83 -13.67
N SER A 102 -8.02 1.46 -12.68
CA SER A 102 -7.90 1.03 -11.29
C SER A 102 -8.78 -0.20 -11.00
N SER A 103 -8.35 -1.05 -10.07
CA SER A 103 -9.06 -2.31 -9.81
C SER A 103 -9.08 -2.71 -8.35
N VAL A 104 -10.22 -3.28 -7.93
CA VAL A 104 -10.37 -3.93 -6.62
C VAL A 104 -10.95 -5.32 -6.81
N SER A 105 -10.21 -6.37 -6.45
CA SER A 105 -10.67 -7.75 -6.65
C SER A 105 -11.69 -8.21 -5.60
N GLY A 106 -11.89 -7.46 -4.50
CA GLY A 106 -12.90 -7.76 -3.48
C GLY A 106 -12.53 -7.24 -2.09
N GLY A 107 -13.12 -7.84 -1.06
CA GLY A 107 -12.88 -7.48 0.35
C GLY A 107 -13.83 -6.39 0.85
N VAL A 108 -13.42 -5.66 1.89
CA VAL A 108 -14.25 -4.65 2.55
C VAL A 108 -13.54 -3.30 2.58
N LYS A 109 -14.17 -2.23 2.10
CA LYS A 109 -13.67 -0.85 2.19
C LYS A 109 -12.30 -0.63 1.54
N ASN A 110 -11.97 -1.41 0.52
CA ASN A 110 -10.72 -1.24 -0.23
C ASN A 110 -10.87 -0.15 -1.30
N GLN A 111 -9.78 0.59 -1.55
CA GLN A 111 -9.79 1.76 -2.42
C GLN A 111 -8.60 1.72 -3.39
N ALA A 112 -8.87 1.66 -4.69
CA ALA A 112 -7.91 1.82 -5.77
C ALA A 112 -8.18 3.17 -6.48
N ILE A 113 -7.46 4.21 -6.05
CA ILE A 113 -7.75 5.62 -6.39
C ILE A 113 -6.56 6.32 -7.08
N GLY A 114 -5.62 5.54 -7.60
CA GLY A 114 -4.54 6.02 -8.48
C GLY A 114 -4.70 5.41 -9.87
N GLN A 115 -4.22 6.10 -10.90
CA GLN A 115 -4.28 5.57 -12.27
C GLN A 115 -3.52 4.22 -12.35
N GLY A 116 -4.18 3.18 -12.86
CA GLY A 116 -3.63 1.83 -12.94
C GLY A 116 -3.33 1.20 -11.58
N SER A 117 -3.89 1.72 -10.48
CA SER A 117 -3.65 1.16 -9.15
C SER A 117 -4.51 -0.08 -8.89
N SER A 118 -4.06 -0.94 -7.98
CA SER A 118 -4.77 -2.20 -7.70
C SER A 118 -4.79 -2.56 -6.22
N VAL A 119 -5.92 -3.10 -5.79
CA VAL A 119 -6.07 -3.73 -4.49
C VAL A 119 -6.64 -5.14 -4.66
N SER A 120 -5.86 -6.17 -4.34
CA SER A 120 -6.30 -7.56 -4.57
C SER A 120 -7.30 -8.07 -3.52
N GLY A 121 -7.48 -7.36 -2.40
CA GLY A 121 -8.48 -7.71 -1.39
C GLY A 121 -8.13 -7.20 0.01
N GLY A 122 -8.68 -7.87 1.03
CA GLY A 122 -8.47 -7.52 2.44
C GLY A 122 -9.49 -6.50 2.96
N SER A 123 -9.11 -5.72 3.98
CA SER A 123 -9.98 -4.74 4.61
C SER A 123 -9.33 -3.37 4.74
N LYS A 124 -10.00 -2.31 4.26
CA LYS A 124 -9.55 -0.91 4.38
C LYS A 124 -8.17 -0.64 3.78
N ASN A 125 -7.80 -1.34 2.71
CA ASN A 125 -6.54 -1.08 2.02
C ASN A 125 -6.71 0.05 0.99
N THR A 126 -5.65 0.83 0.74
CA THR A 126 -5.69 1.98 -0.17
C THR A 126 -4.47 2.04 -1.09
N ALA A 127 -4.68 1.95 -2.41
CA ALA A 127 -3.67 2.18 -3.43
C ALA A 127 -3.91 3.57 -4.08
N LEU A 128 -3.19 4.60 -3.59
CA LEU A 128 -3.38 6.00 -3.99
C LEU A 128 -2.48 6.45 -5.14
N GLY A 129 -1.26 5.92 -5.21
CA GLY A 129 -0.31 6.33 -6.25
C GLY A 129 -0.65 5.76 -7.63
N GLU A 130 -0.26 6.43 -8.70
CA GLU A 130 -0.26 5.83 -10.04
C GLU A 130 0.55 4.53 -10.02
N ARG A 131 -0.01 3.45 -10.60
CA ARG A 131 0.56 2.09 -10.63
C ARG A 131 0.90 1.53 -9.25
N SER A 132 0.30 2.07 -8.18
CA SER A 132 0.50 1.54 -6.84
C SER A 132 -0.29 0.26 -6.62
N THR A 133 0.19 -0.59 -5.71
CA THR A 133 -0.46 -1.90 -5.46
C THR A 133 -0.52 -2.19 -3.96
N VAL A 134 -1.68 -2.67 -3.52
CA VAL A 134 -1.82 -3.33 -2.22
C VAL A 134 -2.39 -4.74 -2.42
N SER A 135 -1.57 -5.77 -2.25
CA SER A 135 -1.98 -7.15 -2.55
C SER A 135 -2.94 -7.75 -1.51
N GLY A 136 -3.14 -7.10 -0.35
CA GLY A 136 -4.09 -7.55 0.66
C GLY A 136 -3.74 -7.07 2.06
N GLY A 137 -4.28 -7.75 3.07
CA GLY A 137 -4.07 -7.38 4.48
C GLY A 137 -5.13 -6.42 5.02
N GLY A 138 -4.76 -5.61 6.00
CA GLY A 138 -5.66 -4.66 6.65
C GLY A 138 -5.07 -3.26 6.80
N GLU A 139 -5.86 -2.23 6.55
CA GLU A 139 -5.50 -0.82 6.83
C GLU A 139 -4.13 -0.40 6.26
N SER A 140 -3.72 -0.99 5.15
CA SER A 140 -2.41 -0.74 4.52
C SER A 140 -2.55 0.17 3.29
N SER A 141 -1.50 0.95 3.00
CA SER A 141 -1.56 1.98 1.97
C SER A 141 -0.28 2.14 1.15
N ALA A 142 -0.45 2.28 -0.16
CA ALA A 142 0.59 2.59 -1.13
C ALA A 142 0.30 3.97 -1.75
N HIS A 143 1.06 5.01 -1.36
CA HIS A 143 0.69 6.40 -1.64
C HIS A 143 1.33 7.01 -2.90
N ALA A 144 2.46 6.49 -3.34
CA ALA A 144 3.29 7.15 -4.35
C ALA A 144 3.37 6.33 -5.63
N PHE A 145 3.90 6.96 -6.68
CA PHE A 145 4.08 6.32 -7.98
C PHE A 145 4.82 4.98 -7.83
N ALA A 146 4.19 3.92 -8.34
CA ALA A 146 4.68 2.55 -8.33
C ALA A 146 5.12 2.05 -6.93
N SER A 147 4.51 2.55 -5.85
CA SER A 147 4.75 2.02 -4.51
C SER A 147 3.91 0.77 -4.25
N ALA A 148 4.42 -0.15 -3.43
CA ALA A 148 3.82 -1.46 -3.24
C ALA A 148 3.76 -1.89 -1.78
N VAL A 149 2.62 -2.46 -1.38
CA VAL A 149 2.47 -3.21 -0.13
C VAL A 149 1.95 -4.60 -0.46
N SER A 150 2.73 -5.64 -0.17
CA SER A 150 2.33 -7.02 -0.49
C SER A 150 1.36 -7.63 0.54
N GLY A 151 1.21 -7.02 1.72
CA GLY A 151 0.25 -7.47 2.73
C GLY A 151 0.53 -6.92 4.12
N GLY A 152 0.01 -7.60 5.14
CA GLY A 152 0.18 -7.23 6.55
C GLY A 152 -0.88 -6.25 7.05
N ASN A 153 -0.56 -5.52 8.11
CA ASN A 153 -1.50 -4.59 8.74
C ASN A 153 -0.84 -3.22 8.98
N LEU A 154 -1.55 -2.13 8.69
CA LEU A 154 -1.10 -0.75 8.95
C LEU A 154 0.23 -0.37 8.27
N ASN A 155 0.59 -1.01 7.15
CA ASN A 155 1.82 -0.70 6.42
C ASN A 155 1.62 0.51 5.48
N GLN A 156 2.64 1.37 5.36
CA GLN A 156 2.57 2.61 4.57
C GLN A 156 3.79 2.78 3.65
N ALA A 157 3.62 2.51 2.36
CA ALA A 157 4.62 2.76 1.32
C ALA A 157 4.39 4.15 0.69
N LYS A 158 5.08 5.19 1.20
CA LYS A 158 4.88 6.60 0.84
C LYS A 158 5.88 7.17 -0.18
N GLY A 159 6.97 6.45 -0.45
CA GLY A 159 7.99 6.88 -1.40
C GLY A 159 7.75 6.33 -2.81
N MET A 160 8.20 7.07 -3.82
CA MET A 160 8.18 6.58 -5.21
C MET A 160 9.00 5.28 -5.33
N TYR A 161 8.44 4.24 -5.94
CA TYR A 161 9.05 2.89 -5.98
C TYR A 161 9.35 2.27 -4.60
N SER A 162 8.75 2.78 -3.52
CA SER A 162 8.97 2.19 -2.19
C SER A 162 8.16 0.90 -2.04
N SER A 163 8.68 -0.03 -1.25
CA SER A 163 8.07 -1.35 -1.10
C SER A 163 8.03 -1.81 0.35
N ILE A 164 6.92 -2.45 0.72
CA ILE A 164 6.77 -3.17 1.98
C ILE A 164 6.22 -4.55 1.69
N SER A 165 6.99 -5.60 1.97
CA SER A 165 6.53 -6.98 1.68
C SER A 165 5.50 -7.50 2.68
N GLY A 166 5.41 -6.90 3.88
CA GLY A 166 4.39 -7.25 4.87
C GLY A 166 4.70 -6.76 6.28
N GLY A 167 4.13 -7.41 7.28
CA GLY A 167 4.33 -7.09 8.69
C GLY A 167 3.30 -6.12 9.26
N LEU A 168 3.66 -5.46 10.36
CA LEU A 168 2.77 -4.57 11.11
C LEU A 168 3.37 -3.16 11.22
N GLU A 169 2.63 -2.12 10.84
CA GLU A 169 3.00 -0.72 11.09
C GLU A 169 4.36 -0.30 10.52
N ASN A 170 4.76 -0.87 9.38
CA ASN A 170 6.01 -0.49 8.70
C ASN A 170 5.79 0.76 7.82
N GLN A 171 6.79 1.63 7.72
CA GLN A 171 6.72 2.85 6.91
C GLN A 171 7.95 3.02 6.02
N ALA A 172 7.77 2.94 4.69
CA ALA A 172 8.80 3.18 3.69
C ALA A 172 8.49 4.51 2.98
N THR A 173 9.12 5.61 3.43
CA THR A 173 8.60 6.97 3.17
C THR A 173 9.28 7.74 2.05
N HIS A 174 10.41 7.25 1.53
CA HIS A 174 11.24 7.95 0.55
C HIS A 174 11.48 7.10 -0.70
N PRO A 175 11.95 7.70 -1.82
CA PRO A 175 12.15 6.97 -3.07
C PRO A 175 13.02 5.72 -2.90
N ARG A 176 12.53 4.59 -3.42
CA ARG A 176 13.19 3.27 -3.36
C ARG A 176 13.47 2.75 -1.95
N ALA A 177 12.87 3.36 -0.92
CA ALA A 177 12.93 2.83 0.43
C ALA A 177 12.24 1.46 0.48
N SER A 178 12.82 0.50 1.19
CA SER A 178 12.30 -0.87 1.22
C SER A 178 12.23 -1.44 2.63
N ILE A 179 11.16 -2.17 2.92
CA ILE A 179 11.01 -2.93 4.16
C ILE A 179 10.52 -4.34 3.83
N SER A 180 11.32 -5.38 4.08
CA SER A 180 10.89 -6.75 3.76
C SER A 180 9.91 -7.32 4.80
N GLY A 181 9.78 -6.71 5.98
CA GLY A 181 8.74 -7.06 6.94
C GLY A 181 9.05 -6.61 8.37
N GLY A 182 8.52 -7.36 9.34
CA GLY A 182 8.68 -7.05 10.77
C GLY A 182 7.61 -6.10 11.30
N ALA A 183 7.90 -5.42 12.40
CA ALA A 183 6.94 -4.55 13.08
C ALA A 183 7.52 -3.17 13.41
N ASN A 184 6.79 -2.09 13.11
CA ASN A 184 7.21 -0.72 13.46
C ASN A 184 8.57 -0.32 12.88
N ASN A 185 8.94 -0.83 11.70
CA ASN A 185 10.17 -0.42 11.02
C ASN A 185 9.93 0.83 10.16
N ILE A 186 10.92 1.71 10.09
CA ILE A 186 10.84 2.96 9.33
C ILE A 186 12.07 3.08 8.43
N ALA A 187 11.85 3.06 7.11
CA ALA A 187 12.84 3.39 6.10
C ALA A 187 12.48 4.77 5.52
N GLN A 188 13.23 5.80 5.92
CA GLN A 188 12.88 7.21 5.69
C GLN A 188 13.98 8.02 5.02
N SER A 189 14.70 7.41 4.08
CA SER A 189 15.57 8.12 3.15
C SER A 189 15.66 7.38 1.82
N VAL A 190 16.26 8.03 0.84
CA VAL A 190 16.47 7.48 -0.50
C VAL A 190 17.30 6.20 -0.40
N ASP A 191 16.82 5.12 -1.03
CA ASP A 191 17.47 3.81 -1.05
C ASP A 191 17.72 3.20 0.35
N SER A 192 17.05 3.69 1.39
CA SER A 192 17.19 3.10 2.73
C SER A 192 16.38 1.81 2.86
N SER A 193 16.94 0.84 3.59
CA SER A 193 16.37 -0.51 3.69
C SER A 193 16.32 -1.02 5.12
N VAL A 194 15.21 -1.69 5.45
CA VAL A 194 15.10 -2.51 6.66
C VAL A 194 14.61 -3.89 6.26
N VAL A 195 15.45 -4.91 6.41
CA VAL A 195 15.05 -6.28 6.03
C VAL A 195 14.00 -6.84 6.99
N GLY A 196 14.06 -6.50 8.28
CA GLY A 196 13.03 -6.93 9.22
C GLY A 196 13.28 -6.51 10.66
N GLY A 197 12.80 -7.30 11.60
CA GLY A 197 12.92 -7.02 13.04
C GLY A 197 11.84 -6.05 13.53
N SER A 198 12.12 -5.33 14.62
CA SER A 198 11.16 -4.37 15.17
C SER A 198 11.74 -3.03 15.59
N PHE A 199 10.99 -1.95 15.40
CA PHE A 199 11.38 -0.59 15.79
C PHE A 199 12.71 -0.11 15.17
N ASN A 200 13.13 -0.68 14.04
CA ASN A 200 14.35 -0.24 13.35
C ASN A 200 14.07 1.02 12.53
N ARG A 201 15.02 1.96 12.48
CA ARG A 201 14.91 3.19 11.70
C ARG A 201 16.14 3.43 10.83
N ALA A 202 15.94 3.42 9.52
CA ALA A 202 16.95 3.72 8.51
C ALA A 202 16.69 5.15 7.95
N GLN A 203 17.44 6.13 8.47
CA GLN A 203 17.24 7.57 8.23
C GLN A 203 18.27 8.23 7.30
N GLY A 204 19.41 7.58 7.06
CA GLY A 204 20.38 8.04 6.06
C GLY A 204 20.13 7.46 4.68
N SER A 205 20.61 8.13 3.64
CA SER A 205 20.61 7.58 2.27
C SER A 205 21.42 6.30 2.21
N TYR A 206 20.93 5.29 1.51
CA TYR A 206 21.58 3.97 1.38
C TYR A 206 21.85 3.24 2.71
N VAL A 207 21.17 3.62 3.80
CA VAL A 207 21.30 2.89 5.07
C VAL A 207 20.68 1.50 4.93
N SER A 208 21.36 0.49 5.45
CA SER A 208 20.83 -0.87 5.54
C SER A 208 20.77 -1.35 6.98
N ILE A 209 19.57 -1.76 7.42
CA ILE A 209 19.39 -2.47 8.69
C ILE A 209 18.85 -3.87 8.37
N LEU A 210 19.68 -4.89 8.59
CA LEU A 210 19.32 -6.27 8.25
C LEU A 210 18.32 -6.89 9.25
N GLY A 211 18.15 -6.31 10.43
CA GLY A 211 17.15 -6.76 11.39
C GLY A 211 17.38 -6.28 12.82
N GLY A 212 16.97 -7.09 13.79
CA GLY A 212 17.11 -6.79 15.22
C GLY A 212 16.01 -5.89 15.77
N ARG A 213 16.27 -5.26 16.92
CA ARG A 213 15.30 -4.40 17.61
C ARG A 213 15.85 -3.03 17.93
N GLY A 214 15.16 -1.97 17.50
CA GLY A 214 15.49 -0.60 17.90
C GLY A 214 16.81 -0.08 17.33
N ASN A 215 17.28 -0.62 16.21
CA ASN A 215 18.50 -0.16 15.57
C ASN A 215 18.25 1.15 14.80
N PHE A 216 19.25 2.03 14.77
CA PHE A 216 19.13 3.40 14.28
C PHE A 216 20.30 3.75 13.35
N GLY A 217 20.08 3.71 12.04
CA GLY A 217 21.09 4.08 11.04
C GLY A 217 20.80 5.47 10.47
N VAL A 218 21.77 6.37 10.55
CA VAL A 218 21.67 7.77 10.10
C VAL A 218 22.76 8.12 9.10
N GLY A 219 23.96 7.55 9.27
CA GLY A 219 25.07 7.81 8.36
C GLY A 219 24.79 7.30 6.96
N GLU A 220 25.08 8.09 5.94
CA GLU A 220 25.01 7.64 4.55
C GLU A 220 25.82 6.35 4.35
N LEU A 221 25.25 5.36 3.65
CA LEU A 221 25.88 4.05 3.44
C LEU A 221 26.21 3.28 4.74
N SER A 222 25.64 3.67 5.88
CA SER A 222 25.86 2.93 7.13
C SER A 222 25.07 1.62 7.16
N THR A 223 25.64 0.61 7.82
CA THR A 223 25.05 -0.72 7.89
C THR A 223 24.95 -1.20 9.34
N ILE A 224 23.79 -1.72 9.72
CA ILE A 224 23.60 -2.42 10.99
C ILE A 224 23.07 -3.82 10.68
N SER A 225 23.90 -4.84 10.90
CA SER A 225 23.51 -6.22 10.58
C SER A 225 22.47 -6.80 11.54
N GLY A 226 22.28 -6.18 12.71
CA GLY A 226 21.22 -6.55 13.64
C GLY A 226 21.55 -6.16 15.08
N GLY A 227 21.05 -6.96 16.03
CA GLY A 227 21.22 -6.70 17.47
C GLY A 227 20.16 -5.77 18.04
N ILE A 228 20.44 -5.17 19.20
CA ILE A 228 19.46 -4.38 19.97
C ILE A 228 20.00 -2.98 20.23
N GLY A 229 19.31 -1.96 19.74
CA GLY A 229 19.59 -0.57 20.10
C GLY A 229 20.92 -0.04 19.56
N ASN A 230 21.46 -0.61 18.48
CA ASN A 230 22.70 -0.16 17.87
C ASN A 230 22.47 1.09 17.03
N LYS A 231 23.47 1.97 16.97
CA LYS A 231 23.38 3.28 16.32
C LYS A 231 24.57 3.56 15.42
N ALA A 232 24.31 3.82 14.14
CA ALA A 232 25.34 4.12 13.14
C ALA A 232 25.11 5.55 12.62
N TYR A 233 25.86 6.52 13.15
CA TYR A 233 25.56 7.95 12.98
C TYR A 233 26.22 8.58 11.76
N VAL A 234 27.36 8.05 11.33
CA VAL A 234 28.24 8.71 10.36
C VAL A 234 28.45 7.85 9.13
N LYS A 235 28.83 8.49 8.04
CA LYS A 235 29.01 7.87 6.73
C LYS A 235 29.90 6.62 6.82
N LEU A 236 29.51 5.57 6.08
CA LEU A 236 30.22 4.28 6.00
C LEU A 236 30.39 3.53 7.33
N SER A 237 29.74 3.97 8.42
CA SER A 237 29.83 3.26 9.69
C SER A 237 29.13 1.90 9.64
N SER A 238 29.71 0.90 10.29
CA SER A 238 29.20 -0.47 10.30
C SER A 238 29.10 -1.05 11.70
N ILE A 239 27.99 -1.73 11.98
CA ILE A 239 27.80 -2.48 13.22
C ILE A 239 27.30 -3.88 12.88
N SER A 240 28.15 -4.89 13.08
CA SER A 240 27.80 -6.29 12.80
C SER A 240 26.77 -6.88 13.77
N GLY A 241 26.54 -6.22 14.92
CA GLY A 241 25.50 -6.60 15.88
C GLY A 241 25.82 -6.17 17.31
N GLY A 242 25.28 -6.90 18.28
CA GLY A 242 25.43 -6.62 19.71
C GLY A 242 24.34 -5.72 20.28
N MET A 243 24.60 -5.09 21.42
CA MET A 243 23.61 -4.29 22.15
C MET A 243 24.12 -2.88 22.49
N LYS A 244 23.36 -1.86 22.09
CA LYS A 244 23.63 -0.45 22.42
C LYS A 244 25.01 0.04 21.97
N ASN A 245 25.51 -0.46 20.86
CA ASN A 245 26.76 0.01 20.27
C ASN A 245 26.53 1.28 19.46
N GLU A 246 27.54 2.14 19.38
CA GLU A 246 27.48 3.45 18.73
C GLU A 246 28.71 3.67 17.85
N ALA A 247 28.51 3.78 16.54
CA ALA A 247 29.54 4.12 15.57
C ALA A 247 29.35 5.56 15.09
N SER A 248 30.26 6.44 15.51
CA SER A 248 30.21 7.89 15.35
C SER A 248 31.41 8.49 14.62
N GLY A 249 32.39 7.68 14.19
CA GLY A 249 33.43 8.09 13.24
C GLY A 249 33.09 7.70 11.81
N GLU A 250 33.58 8.41 10.81
CA GLU A 250 33.45 8.01 9.40
C GLU A 250 34.15 6.67 9.17
N GLY A 251 33.46 5.69 8.57
CA GLY A 251 34.02 4.34 8.39
C GLY A 251 34.25 3.54 9.68
N ALA A 252 33.77 4.03 10.83
CA ALA A 252 33.88 3.33 12.11
C ALA A 252 33.17 1.97 12.06
N SER A 253 33.83 0.93 12.56
CA SER A 253 33.33 -0.44 12.50
C SER A 253 33.28 -1.10 13.88
N ILE A 254 32.14 -1.71 14.23
CA ILE A 254 31.95 -2.45 15.49
C ILE A 254 31.51 -3.87 15.15
N LEU A 255 32.36 -4.85 15.48
CA LEU A 255 32.08 -6.26 15.16
C LEU A 255 31.05 -6.92 16.09
N GLY A 256 30.69 -6.26 17.20
CA GLY A 256 29.72 -6.75 18.18
C GLY A 256 30.00 -6.19 19.58
N GLY A 257 29.40 -6.81 20.60
CA GLY A 257 29.60 -6.41 22.00
C GLY A 257 28.47 -5.57 22.57
N THR A 258 28.71 -4.96 23.74
CA THR A 258 27.70 -4.16 24.45
C THR A 258 28.25 -2.79 24.83
N LYS A 259 27.54 -1.72 24.45
CA LYS A 259 27.88 -0.32 24.78
C LYS A 259 29.29 0.08 24.31
N ASN A 260 29.70 -0.43 23.16
CA ASN A 260 30.92 0.04 22.50
C ASN A 260 30.64 1.36 21.80
N ILE A 261 31.60 2.28 21.87
CA ILE A 261 31.54 3.57 21.20
C ILE A 261 32.82 3.70 20.37
N VAL A 262 32.65 3.92 19.07
CA VAL A 262 33.75 4.13 18.13
C VAL A 262 33.52 5.47 17.44
N ASP A 263 34.24 6.49 17.88
CA ASP A 263 34.12 7.89 17.46
C ASP A 263 35.28 8.39 16.59
N THR A 264 36.24 7.52 16.30
CA THR A 264 37.41 7.84 15.47
C THR A 264 37.22 7.31 14.05
N ASP A 265 37.57 8.12 13.07
CA ASP A 265 37.44 7.77 11.66
C ASP A 265 38.30 6.54 11.33
N TYR A 266 37.75 5.67 10.49
CA TYR A 266 38.38 4.45 9.97
C TYR A 266 38.93 3.50 11.05
N SER A 267 38.31 3.52 12.23
CA SER A 267 38.70 2.67 13.35
C SER A 267 37.76 1.48 13.51
N THR A 268 38.26 0.42 14.14
CA THR A 268 37.50 -0.82 14.36
C THR A 268 37.58 -1.26 15.82
N ASP A 269 36.42 -1.48 16.44
CA ASP A 269 36.34 -2.23 17.69
C ASP A 269 36.10 -3.72 17.43
N ARG A 270 37.08 -4.51 17.88
CA ARG A 270 37.10 -5.98 17.74
C ARG A 270 36.68 -6.73 19.01
N LYS A 271 36.47 -6.08 20.18
CA LYS A 271 36.17 -6.78 21.45
C LYS A 271 35.16 -6.08 22.36
N GLY A 272 34.10 -6.82 22.71
CA GLY A 272 32.87 -6.39 23.37
C GLY A 272 32.89 -5.97 24.84
N THR A 273 33.95 -5.35 25.35
CA THR A 273 33.95 -4.77 26.70
C THR A 273 34.88 -3.56 26.79
N LYS A 274 34.27 -2.37 26.92
CA LYS A 274 34.83 -1.07 27.34
C LYS A 274 36.36 -0.94 27.25
N LYS A 275 36.84 -0.25 26.21
CA LYS A 275 38.05 0.58 26.34
C LYS A 275 37.71 2.04 26.04
N HIS A 276 37.37 2.78 27.09
CA HIS A 276 37.61 4.22 27.07
C HIS A 276 39.13 4.42 26.93
N LYS A 277 39.63 4.62 25.72
CA LYS A 277 40.87 5.41 25.56
C LYS A 277 40.46 6.87 25.70
N LYS A 278 40.30 7.35 26.93
CA LYS A 278 40.50 8.77 27.19
C LYS A 278 41.91 9.08 26.70
N LYS A 279 42.05 9.98 25.72
CA LYS A 279 43.33 10.64 25.47
C LYS A 279 43.74 11.29 26.79
N ASN A 280 44.73 10.71 27.47
CA ASN A 280 45.55 11.50 28.37
C ASN A 280 46.33 12.46 27.49
N SER A 281 45.84 13.69 27.38
CA SER A 281 46.69 14.83 27.12
C SER A 281 47.52 15.04 28.38
N ASN A 282 48.73 14.47 28.41
CA ASN A 282 49.74 14.86 29.39
C ASN A 282 51.00 15.30 28.66
N LEU A 283 51.47 16.47 29.10
CA LEU A 283 52.69 17.20 28.81
C LEU A 283 52.65 18.08 27.55
#